data_AF-A0A819UXR9-F1
#
_entry.id   AF-A0A819UXR9-F1
#
_cell.length_a   1.000
_cell.length_b   1.000
_cell.length_c   1.000
_cell.angle_alpha   90.00
_cell.angle_beta   90.00
_cell.angle_gamma   90.00
#
_symmetry.space_group_name_H-M   'P 1'
#
loop_
_entity.id
_entity.type
_entity.pdbx_description
1 polymer ?
#
loop_
_entity_poly.entity_id
_entity_poly.type
_entity_poly.pdbx_seq_one_letter_code
_entity_poly.pdbx_strand_id
1 'polypeptide(L)'
;MLSRWFVSFACIDRYVLSSENAHLRRFGNVRIAYRVMIIIIIFWSIVCSHRLIFYEIKGNVCGILTNTGAATYHALYVIIGGFIFPTTIMIVCTVLIQRNLARKRWIRNQQ
;
A
#
# COMPACT_ATOMS: atom_id res chain seq x y z
N MET A 1 -5.11 0.54 7.98
CA MET A 1 -4.09 0.97 6.98
C MET A 1 -3.47 -0.22 6.28
N LEU A 2 -3.12 -1.28 7.02
CA LEU A 2 -2.66 -2.57 6.48
C LEU A 2 -3.39 -3.06 5.23
N SER A 3 -4.73 -3.13 5.26
CA SER A 3 -5.54 -3.61 4.12
C SER A 3 -5.27 -2.84 2.82
N ARG A 4 -5.22 -1.50 2.88
CA ARG A 4 -4.93 -0.66 1.71
C ARG A 4 -3.52 -0.90 1.17
N TRP A 5 -2.55 -1.03 2.06
CA TRP A 5 -1.17 -1.35 1.67
C TRP A 5 -1.07 -2.72 1.01
N PHE A 6 -1.74 -3.74 1.55
CA PHE A 6 -1.78 -5.06 0.90
C PHE A 6 -2.37 -5.02 -0.50
N VAL A 7 -3.44 -4.24 -0.71
CA VAL A 7 -4.00 -4.04 -2.06
C VAL A 7 -2.99 -3.35 -2.98
N SER A 8 -2.31 -2.30 -2.53
CA SER A 8 -1.25 -1.64 -3.30
C SER A 8 -0.10 -2.60 -3.66
N PHE A 9 0.34 -3.43 -2.72
CA PHE A 9 1.37 -4.43 -2.98
C PHE A 9 0.89 -5.55 -3.90
N ALA A 10 -0.39 -5.95 -3.81
CA ALA A 10 -0.97 -6.89 -4.77
C ALA A 10 -1.04 -6.30 -6.19
N CYS A 11 -1.27 -5.00 -6.33
CA CYS A 11 -1.17 -4.31 -7.62
C CYS A 11 0.27 -4.31 -8.17
N ILE A 12 1.27 -4.11 -7.31
CA ILE A 12 2.68 -4.22 -7.69
C ILE A 12 3.01 -5.64 -8.14
N ASP A 13 2.58 -6.66 -7.39
CA ASP A 13 2.81 -8.06 -7.72
C ASP A 13 2.21 -8.42 -9.09
N ARG A 14 0.96 -8.01 -9.35
CA ARG A 14 0.32 -8.16 -10.67
C ARG A 14 1.06 -7.41 -11.78
N TYR A 15 1.60 -6.22 -11.51
CA TYR A 15 2.42 -5.48 -12.47
C TYR A 15 3.70 -6.24 -12.81
N VAL A 16 4.38 -6.75 -11.79
CA VAL A 16 5.62 -7.52 -11.92
C VAL A 16 5.40 -8.79 -12.75
N LEU A 17 4.30 -9.50 -12.53
CA LEU A 17 3.91 -10.68 -13.32
C LEU A 17 3.52 -10.34 -14.77
N SER A 18 2.93 -9.16 -14.99
CA SER A 18 2.52 -8.68 -16.31
C SER A 18 3.71 -8.23 -17.17
N SER A 19 4.81 -7.79 -16.56
CA SER A 19 6.00 -7.31 -17.26
C SER A 19 6.71 -8.40 -18.07
N GLU A 20 7.24 -8.04 -19.25
CA GLU A 20 8.05 -8.93 -20.10
C GLU A 20 9.51 -9.04 -19.62
N ASN A 21 9.94 -8.13 -18.76
CA ASN A 21 11.30 -8.12 -18.23
C ASN A 21 11.52 -9.29 -17.25
N ALA A 22 12.42 -10.21 -17.61
CA ALA A 22 12.75 -11.38 -16.80
C ALA A 22 13.26 -11.04 -15.38
N HIS A 23 13.98 -9.92 -15.24
CA HIS A 23 14.45 -9.43 -13.94
C HIS A 23 13.30 -9.01 -13.03
N LEU A 24 12.29 -8.32 -13.58
CA LEU A 24 11.07 -7.98 -12.85
C LEU A 24 10.31 -9.26 -12.51
N ARG A 25 10.10 -10.18 -13.47
CA ARG A 25 9.36 -11.42 -13.23
C ARG A 25 9.98 -12.29 -12.12
N ARG A 26 11.30 -12.26 -11.94
CA ARG A 26 12.01 -12.95 -10.84
C ARG A 26 11.67 -12.38 -9.46
N PHE A 27 11.34 -11.10 -9.37
CA PHE A 27 10.87 -10.46 -8.14
C PHE A 27 9.47 -10.91 -7.72
N GLY A 28 8.62 -11.36 -8.64
CA GLY A 28 7.28 -11.92 -8.38
C GLY A 28 7.30 -13.31 -7.75
N ASN A 29 8.36 -13.69 -7.04
CA ASN A 29 8.46 -14.98 -6.37
C ASN A 29 7.64 -14.96 -5.08
N VAL A 30 6.81 -15.98 -4.87
CA VAL A 30 5.97 -16.17 -3.68
C VAL A 30 6.77 -16.04 -2.38
N ARG A 31 8.02 -16.54 -2.34
CA ARG A 31 8.88 -16.41 -1.15
C ARG A 31 9.23 -14.96 -0.80
N ILE A 32 9.41 -14.10 -1.81
CA ILE A 32 9.69 -12.68 -1.63
C ILE A 32 8.40 -11.98 -1.16
N ALA A 33 7.25 -12.32 -1.76
CA ALA A 33 5.96 -11.78 -1.35
C ALA A 33 5.67 -12.04 0.14
N TYR A 34 5.91 -13.26 0.65
CA TYR A 34 5.76 -13.55 2.08
C TYR A 34 6.70 -12.73 2.97
N ARG A 35 7.97 -12.57 2.59
CA ARG A 35 8.91 -11.73 3.34
C ARG A 35 8.45 -10.28 3.40
N VAL A 36 8.01 -9.74 2.26
CA VAL A 36 7.50 -8.37 2.16
C VAL A 36 6.24 -8.19 3.02
N MET A 37 5.30 -9.15 2.99
CA MET A 37 4.10 -9.13 3.83
C MET A 37 4.45 -9.08 5.32
N ILE A 38 5.37 -9.93 5.79
CA ILE A 38 5.80 -9.95 7.20
C ILE A 38 6.40 -8.60 7.60
N ILE A 39 7.29 -8.04 6.78
CA ILE A 39 7.93 -6.74 7.04
C ILE A 39 6.87 -5.63 7.13
N ILE A 40 5.89 -5.61 6.23
CA ILE A 40 4.79 -4.63 6.23
C ILE A 40 3.95 -4.77 7.49
N ILE A 41 3.62 -5.99 7.91
CA ILE A 41 2.83 -6.23 9.12
C ILE A 41 3.56 -5.66 10.33
N ILE A 42 4.83 -6.00 10.50
CA ILE A 42 5.65 -5.53 11.63
C ILE A 42 5.76 -4.01 11.61
N PHE A 43 6.13 -3.44 10.46
CA PHE A 43 6.28 -2.00 10.30
C PHE A 43 4.98 -1.25 10.65
N TRP A 44 3.85 -1.64 10.05
CA TRP A 44 2.58 -0.97 10.33
C TRP A 44 2.04 -1.25 11.72
N SER A 45 2.40 -2.37 12.36
CA SER A 45 2.03 -2.64 13.75
C SER A 45 2.73 -1.65 14.67
N ILE A 46 4.05 -1.48 14.53
CA ILE A 46 4.85 -0.51 15.29
C ILE A 46 4.32 0.91 15.04
N VAL A 47 4.09 1.26 13.77
CA VAL A 47 3.59 2.58 13.43
C VAL A 47 2.19 2.77 14.01
N CYS A 48 1.26 1.81 13.93
CA CYS A 48 -0.08 1.99 14.49
C CYS A 48 -0.09 2.07 16.03
N SER A 49 0.92 1.53 16.72
CA SER A 49 1.02 1.61 18.18
C SER A 49 1.09 3.05 18.70
N HIS A 50 1.56 4.04 17.92
CA HIS A 50 1.53 5.44 18.37
C HIS A 50 0.12 5.91 18.74
N ARG A 51 -0.93 5.35 18.10
CA ARG A 51 -2.31 5.73 18.38
C ARG A 51 -2.73 5.37 19.80
N LEU A 52 -2.20 4.28 20.35
CA LEU A 52 -2.55 3.84 21.71
C LEU A 52 -2.10 4.85 22.77
N ILE A 53 -1.04 5.62 22.48
CA ILE A 53 -0.41 6.55 23.43
C ILE A 53 -1.17 7.88 23.47
N PHE A 54 -1.71 8.33 22.33
CA PHE A 54 -2.31 9.66 22.21
C PHE A 54 -3.85 9.68 22.32
N TYR A 55 -4.49 8.52 22.40
CA TYR A 55 -5.94 8.44 22.59
C TYR A 55 -6.29 8.61 24.07
N GLU A 56 -7.14 9.59 24.36
CA GLU A 56 -7.68 9.80 25.70
C GLU A 56 -9.19 9.51 25.72
N ILE A 57 -9.70 9.11 26.89
CA ILE A 57 -11.13 8.95 27.13
C ILE A 57 -11.55 10.09 28.06
N LYS A 58 -12.31 11.06 27.53
CA LYS A 58 -12.90 12.15 28.32
C LYS A 58 -14.40 12.19 28.11
N GLY A 59 -15.17 12.12 29.20
CA GLY A 59 -16.63 12.34 29.18
C GLY A 59 -17.37 11.43 28.20
N ASN A 60 -17.04 10.13 28.19
CA ASN A 60 -17.63 9.13 27.29
C ASN A 60 -17.26 9.26 25.79
N VAL A 61 -16.37 10.18 25.44
CA VAL A 61 -15.80 10.31 24.08
C VAL A 61 -14.38 9.77 24.08
N CYS A 62 -14.10 8.85 23.15
CA CYS A 62 -12.77 8.29 22.92
C CYS A 62 -12.14 8.98 21.71
N GLY A 63 -11.07 9.75 21.94
CA GLY A 63 -10.41 10.48 20.88
C GLY A 63 -9.28 11.37 21.36
N ILE A 64 -8.62 12.02 20.41
CA ILE A 64 -7.55 12.99 20.67
C ILE A 64 -8.22 14.36 20.92
N LEU A 65 -8.80 14.55 22.11
CA LEU A 65 -9.59 15.76 22.42
C LEU A 65 -8.76 16.92 22.99
N THR A 66 -7.68 16.63 23.69
CA THR A 66 -6.94 17.61 24.50
C THR A 66 -5.73 18.20 23.79
N ASN A 67 -5.15 17.48 22.84
CA ASN A 67 -3.92 17.88 22.17
C ASN A 67 -4.16 18.09 20.66
N THR A 68 -4.37 19.35 20.27
CA THR A 68 -4.60 19.76 18.88
C THR A 68 -3.43 19.34 17.98
N GLY A 69 -2.19 19.38 18.47
CA GLY A 69 -1.01 18.95 17.71
C GLY A 69 -1.03 17.45 17.39
N ALA A 70 -1.40 16.61 18.36
CA ALA A 70 -1.56 15.18 18.13
C ALA A 70 -2.71 14.85 17.17
N ALA A 71 -3.80 15.63 17.22
CA ALA A 71 -4.93 15.48 16.30
C ALA A 71 -4.54 15.82 14.85
N THR A 72 -3.82 16.93 14.64
CA THR A 72 -3.31 17.31 13.32
C THR A 72 -2.30 16.30 12.78
N TYR A 73 -1.38 15.82 13.62
CA TYR A 73 -0.43 14.77 13.25
C TYR A 73 -1.15 13.49 12.79
N HIS A 74 -2.14 13.03 13.55
CA HIS A 74 -2.92 11.84 13.20
C HIS A 74 -3.67 12.02 11.87
N ALA A 75 -4.29 13.18 11.65
CA ALA A 75 -4.98 13.48 10.39
C ALA A 75 -4.02 13.44 9.19
N LEU A 76 -2.85 14.09 9.29
CA LEU A 76 -1.82 14.06 8.26
C LEU A 76 -1.31 12.64 7.99
N TYR A 77 -1.05 11.88 9.05
CA TYR A 77 -0.64 10.47 8.96
C TYR A 77 -1.68 9.63 8.21
N VAL A 78 -2.97 9.80 8.50
CA VAL A 78 -4.06 9.07 7.83
C VAL A 78 -4.18 9.46 6.36
N ILE A 79 -4.14 10.75 6.06
CA ILE A 79 -4.27 11.24 4.67
C ILE A 79 -3.08 10.79 3.84
N ILE A 80 -1.86 11.04 4.32
CA ILE A 80 -0.65 10.75 3.57
C ILE A 80 -0.44 9.24 3.48
N GLY A 81 -0.32 8.56 4.63
CA GLY A 81 0.00 7.14 4.69
C GLY A 81 -1.16 6.22 4.34
N GLY A 82 -2.39 6.68 4.46
CA GLY A 82 -3.59 5.86 4.26
C GLY A 82 -4.32 6.11 2.96
N PHE A 83 -4.09 7.25 2.30
CA PHE A 83 -4.77 7.61 1.06
C PHE A 83 -3.78 7.94 -0.05
N ILE A 84 -2.90 8.94 0.13
CA ILE A 84 -2.05 9.43 -0.97
C ILE A 84 -1.08 8.35 -1.47
N PHE A 85 -0.27 7.77 -0.58
CA PHE A 85 0.70 6.74 -0.96
C PHE A 85 0.08 5.48 -1.58
N PRO A 86 -0.86 4.78 -0.92
CA PRO A 86 -1.42 3.55 -1.47
C PRO A 86 -2.17 3.78 -2.79
N THR A 87 -2.87 4.91 -2.93
CA THR A 87 -3.64 5.24 -4.14
C THR A 87 -2.73 5.59 -5.30
N THR A 88 -1.68 6.38 -5.09
CA THR A 88 -0.71 6.71 -6.16
C THR A 88 -0.01 5.46 -6.67
N ILE A 89 0.41 4.55 -5.78
CA ILE A 89 0.98 3.25 -6.16
C ILE A 89 -0.01 2.44 -6.99
N MET A 90 -1.27 2.34 -6.56
CA MET A 90 -2.30 1.59 -7.29
C MET A 90 -2.56 2.17 -8.69
N ILE A 91 -2.67 3.49 -8.82
CA ILE A 91 -2.89 4.16 -10.11
C ILE A 91 -1.72 3.88 -11.04
N VAL A 92 -0.49 4.08 -10.59
CA VAL A 92 0.71 3.84 -11.40
C VAL A 92 0.80 2.38 -11.83
N CYS A 93 0.60 1.43 -10.92
CA CYS A 93 0.63 0.01 -11.24
C CYS A 93 -0.47 -0.36 -12.25
N THR A 94 -1.67 0.19 -12.09
CA THR A 94 -2.79 -0.09 -13.00
C THR A 94 -2.50 0.41 -14.41
N VAL A 95 -1.99 1.64 -14.55
CA VAL A 95 -1.61 2.20 -15.85
C VAL A 95 -0.52 1.34 -16.51
N LEU A 96 0.50 0.94 -15.75
CA LEU A 96 1.58 0.10 -16.28
C LEU A 96 1.09 -1.30 -16.68
N ILE A 97 0.20 -1.92 -15.90
CA ILE A 97 -0.43 -3.20 -16.25
C ILE A 97 -1.21 -3.07 -17.56
N GLN A 98 -2.02 -2.01 -17.71
CA GLN A 98 -2.79 -1.78 -18.93
C GLN A 98 -1.89 -1.63 -20.14
N ARG A 99 -0.78 -0.88 -20.04
CA ARG A 99 0.21 -0.74 -21.12
C ARG A 99 0.84 -2.08 -21.50
N ASN A 100 1.24 -2.88 -20.51
CA ASN A 100 1.83 -4.21 -20.75
C ASN A 100 0.82 -5.17 -21.40
N LEU A 101 -0.44 -5.17 -20.95
CA LEU A 101 -1.49 -5.99 -21.54
C LEU A 101 -1.86 -5.55 -22.96
N ALA A 102 -1.92 -4.25 -23.23
CA ALA A 102 -2.17 -3.71 -24.56
C ALA A 102 -1.06 -4.12 -25.54
N ARG A 103 0.21 -4.03 -25.12
CA ARG A 103 1.36 -4.51 -25.92
C ARG A 103 1.25 -6.00 -26.23
N LYS A 104 0.96 -6.85 -25.23
CA LYS A 104 0.80 -8.30 -25.44
C LYS A 104 -0.36 -8.64 -26.37
N ARG A 105 -1.49 -7.91 -26.30
CA ARG A 105 -2.63 -8.08 -27.22
C ARG A 105 -2.26 -7.70 -28.64
N TRP A 106 -1.50 -6.61 -28.83
CA TRP A 106 -1.05 -6.17 -30.15
C TRP A 106 -0.15 -7.21 -30.81
N ILE A 107 0.83 -7.76 -30.08
CA ILE A 107 1.70 -8.83 -30.58
C ILE A 107 0.88 -10.08 -30.97
N ARG A 108 -0.10 -10.47 -30.14
CA ARG A 108 -0.94 -11.64 -30.42
C ARG A 108 -1.80 -11.48 -31.69
N ASN A 109 -2.30 -10.28 -31.96
CA ASN A 109 -3.13 -10.02 -33.14
C ASN A 109 -2.33 -9.96 -34.46
N GLN A 110 -0.98 -9.96 -34.39
CA GLN A 110 -0.10 -9.98 -35.56
C GLN A 110 0.43 -11.39 -35.90
N GLN A 111 0.13 -12.41 -35.08
CA GLN A 111 0.37 -13.82 -35.37
C GLN A 111 -0.90 -14.47 -35.89
#